data_AF-A0A9D6ULQ8-F1
#
_entry.id   AF-A0A9D6ULQ8-F1
#
_cell.length_a   1.000
_cell.length_b   1.000
_cell.length_c   1.000
_cell.angle_alpha   90.00
_cell.angle_beta   90.00
_cell.angle_gamma   90.00
#
_symmetry.space_group_name_H-M   'P 1'
#
loop_
_entity.id
_entity.type
_entity.pdbx_description
1 polymer ?
#
loop_
_entity_poly.entity_id
_entity_poly.type
_entity_poly.pdbx_seq_one_letter_code
_entity_poly.pdbx_strand_id
1 'polypeptide(L)'
;MAIYPENAWKNLIARKARGTKQKLFSLTFETELKQQEKLSIPDAIMRKVGPFLRNREMVVTSCRDHVEVWGKKQWDQSLEDINRILASEGMPHLFNLFI
;
A
#
# COMPACT_ATOMS: atom_id res chain seq x y z
N MET A 1 -1.45 -2.37 2.13
CA MET A 1 -2.84 -2.20 1.63
C MET A 1 -2.86 -0.95 0.77
N ALA A 2 -3.56 -0.95 -0.37
CA ALA A 2 -3.63 0.22 -1.24
C ALA A 2 -5.07 0.75 -1.30
N ILE A 3 -5.23 2.07 -1.25
CA ILE A 3 -6.50 2.79 -1.28
C ILE A 3 -6.49 3.70 -2.51
N TYR A 4 -7.42 3.46 -3.43
CA TYR A 4 -7.50 4.18 -4.70
C TYR A 4 -8.75 5.06 -4.71
N PRO A 5 -8.62 6.33 -5.13
CA PRO A 5 -9.76 7.08 -5.65
C PRO A 5 -10.40 6.32 -6.83
N GLU A 6 -11.72 6.45 -7.00
CA GLU A 6 -12.48 5.66 -7.99
C GLU A 6 -11.93 5.81 -9.42
N ASN A 7 -11.55 7.02 -9.82
CA ASN A 7 -10.97 7.30 -11.13
C ASN A 7 -9.61 6.61 -11.33
N ALA A 8 -8.74 6.64 -10.31
CA ALA A 8 -7.44 5.96 -10.33
C ALA A 8 -7.61 4.44 -10.39
N TRP A 9 -8.57 3.88 -9.64
CA TRP A 9 -8.92 2.46 -9.68
C TRP A 9 -9.39 2.02 -11.08
N LYS A 10 -10.30 2.77 -11.70
CA LYS A 10 -10.78 2.49 -13.06
C LYS A 10 -9.63 2.48 -14.07
N ASN A 11 -8.74 3.46 -13.98
CA ASN A 11 -7.56 3.55 -14.83
C ASN A 11 -6.60 2.36 -14.64
N LEU A 12 -6.33 1.97 -13.39
CA LEU A 12 -5.51 0.80 -13.06
C LEU A 12 -6.09 -0.46 -13.69
N ILE A 13 -7.37 -0.73 -13.44
CA ILE A 13 -8.03 -1.94 -13.93
C ILE A 13 -8.15 -1.97 -15.45
N ALA A 14 -8.37 -0.84 -16.11
CA ALA A 14 -8.41 -0.78 -17.57
C ALA A 14 -7.10 -1.32 -18.18
N ARG A 15 -5.96 -1.04 -17.54
CA ARG A 15 -4.61 -1.38 -18.02
C ARG A 15 -4.09 -2.76 -17.62
N LYS A 16 -4.75 -3.47 -16.68
CA LYS A 16 -4.26 -4.79 -16.19
C LYS A 16 -4.70 -5.95 -17.08
N ALA A 17 -3.90 -7.03 -17.12
CA ALA A 17 -4.26 -8.28 -17.80
C ALA A 17 -5.43 -9.00 -17.07
N ARG A 18 -6.24 -9.77 -17.81
CA ARG A 18 -7.48 -10.41 -17.29
C ARG A 18 -7.26 -11.26 -16.04
N GLY A 19 -6.20 -12.08 -16.01
CA GLY A 19 -5.87 -12.93 -14.84
C GLY A 19 -5.47 -12.12 -13.61
N THR A 20 -4.84 -10.96 -13.79
CA THR A 20 -4.53 -10.02 -12.71
C THR A 20 -5.78 -9.35 -12.18
N LYS A 21 -6.73 -8.99 -13.06
CA LYS A 21 -8.02 -8.41 -12.66
C LYS A 21 -8.79 -9.32 -11.71
N GLN A 22 -8.92 -10.61 -12.02
CA GLN A 22 -9.65 -11.57 -11.17
C GLN A 22 -9.08 -11.63 -9.75
N LYS A 23 -7.75 -11.73 -9.61
CA LYS A 23 -7.08 -11.72 -8.30
C LYS A 23 -7.33 -10.43 -7.55
N LEU A 24 -7.20 -9.27 -8.22
CA LEU A 24 -7.42 -7.96 -7.62
C LEU A 24 -8.87 -7.78 -7.15
N PHE A 25 -9.85 -8.09 -8.00
CA PHE A 25 -11.27 -7.94 -7.67
C PHE A 25 -11.70 -8.82 -6.48
N SER A 26 -11.11 -10.01 -6.32
CA SER A 26 -11.42 -10.88 -5.18
C SER A 26 -11.01 -10.30 -3.81
N LEU A 27 -10.17 -9.25 -3.80
CA LEU A 27 -9.59 -8.62 -2.60
C LEU A 27 -9.84 -7.11 -2.53
N THR A 28 -10.68 -6.58 -3.42
CA THR A 28 -11.01 -5.16 -3.48
C THR A 28 -12.37 -4.94 -2.84
N PHE A 29 -12.48 -3.85 -2.08
CA PHE A 29 -13.71 -3.45 -1.42
C PHE A 29 -13.92 -1.96 -1.66
N GLU A 30 -15.16 -1.59 -1.94
CA GLU A 30 -15.58 -0.21 -1.92
C GLU A 30 -15.79 0.23 -0.47
N THR A 31 -15.39 1.45 -0.16
CA THR A 31 -15.54 2.02 1.17
C THR A 31 -15.72 3.53 1.03
N GLU A 32 -16.47 4.12 1.96
CA GLU A 32 -16.75 5.54 1.96
C GLU A 32 -15.99 6.23 3.09
N LEU A 33 -15.50 7.43 2.79
CA LEU A 33 -14.99 8.34 3.82
C LEU A 33 -16.17 8.80 4.68
N LYS A 34 -16.16 8.41 5.96
CA LYS A 34 -17.18 8.90 6.91
C LYS A 34 -16.94 10.37 7.22
N GLN A 35 -17.96 11.06 7.75
CA GLN A 35 -17.96 12.49 8.11
C GLN A 35 -16.79 12.96 9.02
N GLN A 36 -15.99 12.04 9.57
CA GLN A 36 -14.80 12.33 10.38
C GLN A 36 -13.49 11.96 9.67
N GLU A 37 -13.46 11.88 8.34
CA GLU A 37 -12.28 11.49 7.54
C GLU A 37 -11.71 10.11 7.89
N LYS A 38 -12.54 9.27 8.53
CA LYS A 38 -12.20 7.90 8.93
C LYS A 38 -12.66 6.93 7.87
N LEU A 39 -11.75 6.05 7.48
CA LEU A 39 -12.05 4.88 6.66
C LEU A 39 -12.20 3.64 7.55
N SER A 40 -13.28 2.89 7.34
CA SER A 40 -13.45 1.58 7.97
C SER A 40 -12.78 0.53 7.09
N ILE A 41 -11.87 -0.27 7.67
CA ILE A 41 -11.21 -1.36 6.94
C ILE A 41 -12.10 -2.60 7.03
N PRO A 42 -12.53 -3.19 5.90
CA PRO A 42 -13.35 -4.39 5.90
C PRO A 42 -12.67 -5.58 6.59
N ASP A 43 -13.46 -6.38 7.33
CA ASP A 43 -12.96 -7.55 8.07
C ASP A 43 -12.22 -8.57 7.19
N ALA A 44 -12.64 -8.72 5.93
CA ALA A 44 -11.97 -9.59 4.98
C ALA A 44 -10.54 -9.12 4.66
N ILE A 45 -10.32 -7.81 4.56
CA ILE A 45 -8.98 -7.24 4.45
C ILE A 45 -8.24 -7.43 5.77
N MET A 46 -8.86 -7.10 6.91
CA MET A 46 -8.24 -7.27 8.23
C MET A 46 -7.83 -8.72 8.53
N ARG A 47 -8.53 -9.74 8.05
CA ARG A 47 -8.06 -11.13 8.22
C ARG A 47 -6.76 -11.42 7.47
N LYS A 48 -6.53 -10.75 6.33
CA LYS A 48 -5.33 -10.92 5.51
C LYS A 48 -4.18 -10.02 5.93
N VAL A 49 -4.46 -8.75 6.19
CA VAL A 49 -3.43 -7.75 6.52
C VAL A 49 -3.30 -7.52 8.02
N GLY A 50 -4.32 -7.87 8.81
CA GLY A 50 -4.36 -7.66 10.25
C GLY A 50 -3.18 -8.24 11.01
N PRO A 51 -2.63 -9.44 10.69
CA PRO A 51 -1.38 -9.90 11.28
C PRO A 51 -0.22 -8.90 11.20
N PHE A 52 -0.18 -8.10 10.13
CA PHE A 52 0.83 -7.08 9.90
C PHE A 52 0.46 -5.71 10.46
N LEU A 53 -0.84 -5.49 10.74
CA LEU A 53 -1.35 -4.28 11.41
C LEU A 53 -1.49 -4.46 12.94
N ARG A 54 -1.07 -5.61 13.50
CA ARG A 54 -1.24 -5.97 14.93
C ARG A 54 -0.59 -4.98 15.89
N ASN A 55 0.48 -4.29 15.47
CA ASN A 55 1.26 -3.42 16.35
C ASN A 55 0.62 -2.03 16.54
N ARG A 56 -0.60 -1.78 16.01
CA ARG A 56 -1.33 -0.49 16.04
C ARG A 56 -0.62 0.70 15.38
N GLU A 57 0.68 0.61 15.11
CA GLU A 57 1.43 1.59 14.35
C GLU A 57 1.38 1.27 12.85
N MET A 58 0.90 2.26 12.09
CA MET A 58 0.79 2.18 10.65
C MET A 58 1.52 3.36 10.00
N VAL A 59 2.05 3.12 8.82
CA VAL A 59 2.60 4.15 7.94
C VAL A 59 1.61 4.35 6.81
N VAL A 60 1.25 5.60 6.57
CA VAL A 60 0.44 6.02 5.42
C VAL A 60 1.35 6.81 4.50
N THR A 61 1.49 6.36 3.26
CA THR A 61 2.34 7.00 2.26
C THR A 61 1.55 7.31 0.99
N SER A 62 1.91 8.41 0.34
CA SER A 62 1.32 8.82 -0.93
C SER A 62 2.11 8.22 -2.09
N CYS A 63 1.42 7.49 -2.96
CA CYS A 63 1.98 6.84 -4.13
C CYS A 63 1.26 7.34 -5.38
N ARG A 64 1.63 8.52 -5.89
CA ARG A 64 1.15 9.17 -7.12
C ARG A 64 -0.37 9.16 -7.35
N ASP A 65 -0.95 8.02 -7.68
CA ASP A 65 -2.36 7.79 -7.99
C ASP A 65 -3.16 7.10 -6.86
N HIS A 66 -2.50 6.71 -5.76
CA HIS A 66 -3.15 6.05 -4.63
C HIS A 66 -2.40 6.28 -3.32
N VAL A 67 -2.99 5.83 -2.22
CA VAL A 67 -2.37 5.82 -0.90
C VAL A 67 -2.06 4.39 -0.51
N GLU A 68 -0.88 4.15 0.04
CA GLU A 68 -0.54 2.87 0.63
C GLU A 68 -0.51 2.95 2.16
N VAL A 69 -1.05 1.91 2.78
CA VAL A 69 -1.05 1.72 4.23
C VAL A 69 -0.25 0.47 4.55
N TRP A 70 0.76 0.65 5.38
CA TRP A 70 1.72 -0.37 5.79
C TRP A 70 1.70 -0.54 7.30
N GLY A 71 1.97 -1.75 7.80
CA GLY A 71 2.38 -1.91 9.19
C GLY A 71 3.80 -1.36 9.37
N LYS A 72 4.07 -0.63 10.45
CA LYS A 72 5.38 0.02 10.68
C LYS A 72 6.58 -0.92 10.50
N LYS A 73 6.51 -2.13 11.06
CA LYS A 73 7.56 -3.14 10.94
C LYS A 73 7.81 -3.60 9.49
N GLN A 74 6.75 -3.75 8.69
CA GLN A 74 6.89 -4.12 7.27
C GLN A 74 7.49 -2.99 6.46
N TRP A 75 7.08 -1.75 6.76
CA TRP A 75 7.65 -0.57 6.13
C TRP A 75 9.16 -0.47 6.38
N ASP A 76 9.59 -0.63 7.63
CA ASP A 76 11.01 -0.57 8.00
C ASP A 76 11.82 -1.66 7.28
N GLN A 77 11.30 -2.89 7.24
CA GLN A 77 11.95 -3.97 6.50
C GLN A 77 12.05 -3.66 5.00
N SER A 78 11.00 -3.09 4.41
CA SER A 78 11.01 -2.70 3.00
C SER A 78 12.07 -1.63 2.71
N LEU A 79 12.25 -0.66 3.62
CA LEU A 79 13.30 0.36 3.46
C LEU A 79 14.70 -0.25 3.56
N GLU A 80 14.91 -1.20 4.49
CA GLU A 80 16.18 -1.93 4.56
C GLU A 80 16.47 -2.71 3.28
N ASP A 81 15.47 -3.40 2.74
CA ASP A 81 15.62 -4.20 1.52
C ASP A 81 15.95 -3.30 0.32
N ILE A 82 15.27 -2.16 0.17
CA ILE A 82 15.59 -1.19 -0.88
C ILE A 82 17.01 -0.63 -0.70
N ASN A 83 17.41 -0.30 0.54
CA ASN A 83 18.76 0.20 0.80
C ASN A 83 19.85 -0.83 0.46
N ARG A 84 19.59 -2.13 0.64
CA ARG A 84 20.51 -3.19 0.20
C ARG A 84 20.59 -3.27 -1.32
N ILE A 85 19.46 -3.16 -2.02
CA ILE A 85 19.42 -3.16 -3.49
C ILE A 85 20.23 -1.97 -4.02
N LEU A 86 19.97 -0.76 -3.53
CA LEU A 86 20.69 0.45 -3.95
C LEU A 86 22.20 0.34 -3.70
N ALA A 87 22.60 -0.18 -2.53
CA ALA A 87 24.00 -0.40 -2.22
C ALA A 87 24.66 -1.40 -3.19
N SER A 88 23.95 -2.47 -3.58
CA SER A 88 24.44 -3.45 -4.55
C SER A 88 24.61 -2.88 -5.97
N GLU A 89 23.86 -1.84 -6.29
CA GLU A 89 23.94 -1.11 -7.58
C GLU A 89 24.92 0.08 -7.52
N GLY A 90 25.64 0.26 -6.40
CA GLY A 90 26.56 1.39 -6.20
C GLY A 90 25.86 2.74 -6.02
N MET A 91 24.56 2.74 -5.73
CA MET A 91 23.74 3.93 -5.50
C MET A 91 23.72 4.31 -4.01
N PRO A 92 23.57 5.61 -3.67
CA PRO A 92 23.45 6.04 -2.29
C PRO A 92 22.17 5.50 -1.64
N HIS A 93 22.21 5.29 -0.32
CA HIS A 93 21.03 4.90 0.45
C HIS A 93 19.88 5.91 0.29
N LEU A 94 18.63 5.45 0.37
CA LEU A 94 17.44 6.29 0.27
C LEU A 94 17.46 7.47 1.25
N PHE A 95 18.01 7.26 2.44
CA PHE A 95 18.12 8.30 3.47
C PHE A 95 19.02 9.48 3.05
N ASN A 96 19.90 9.30 2.07
CA ASN A 96 20.77 10.36 1.56
C ASN A 96 20.17 11.12 0.36
N LEU A 97 19.01 10.71 -0.16
CA LEU A 97 18.35 11.34 -1.32
C LEU A 97 17.30 12.38 -0.92
N PHE A 98 16.97 12.49 0.37
CA PHE A 98 15.93 13.39 0.89
C PHE A 98 16.45 14.38 1.95
N ILE A 99 17.78 14.59 2.02
CA ILE A 99 18.42 15.66 2.80
C ILE A 99 18.97 16.71 1.84
#